data_AF-A0A1Z8X6R8-F1
#
_entry.id   AF-A0A1Z8X6R8-F1
#
_cell.length_a   1.000
_cell.length_b   1.000
_cell.length_c   1.000
_cell.angle_alpha   90.00
_cell.angle_beta   90.00
_cell.angle_gamma   90.00
#
_symmetry.space_group_name_H-M   'P 1'
#
loop_
_entity.id
_entity.type
_entity.pdbx_description
1 polymer ?
#
loop_
_entity_poly.entity_id
_entity_poly.type
_entity_poly.pdbx_seq_one_letter_code
_entity_poly.pdbx_strand_id
1 'polypeptide(L)' 'MTLTSKFRKDLQTLRAAANKELFLDVKNPKLYKKVRKYYEREQSIQFTGEPLEDYDILMDVLLEDLQSVEVK' A
#
# COMPACT_ATOMS: atom_id res chain seq x y z
N MET A 1 -3.42 -13.58 -2.22
CA MET A 1 -3.69 -13.42 -0.76
C MET A 1 -4.24 -12.02 -0.54
N THR A 2 -5.04 -11.75 0.52
CA THR A 2 -5.45 -10.36 0.81
C THR A 2 -4.29 -9.56 1.40
N LEU A 3 -4.26 -8.24 1.18
CA LEU A 3 -3.26 -7.32 1.73
C LEU A 3 -3.11 -7.50 3.25
N THR A 4 -4.25 -7.56 3.95
CA THR A 4 -4.33 -7.69 5.41
C THR A 4 -3.76 -9.00 5.94
N SER A 5 -3.88 -10.09 5.18
CA SER A 5 -3.27 -11.37 5.53
C SER A 5 -1.76 -11.36 5.30
N LYS A 6 -1.31 -10.75 4.21
CA LYS A 6 0.12 -10.72 3.80
C LYS A 6 0.96 -9.77 4.66
N PHE A 7 0.40 -8.62 5.02
CA PHE A 7 1.08 -7.55 5.76
C PHE A 7 0.52 -7.38 7.18
N ARG A 8 0.00 -8.45 7.79
CA ARG A 8 -0.64 -8.41 9.12
C ARG A 8 0.19 -7.70 10.20
N LYS A 9 1.51 -7.86 10.18
CA LYS A 9 2.42 -7.22 11.15
C LYS A 9 2.65 -5.73 10.90
N ASP A 10 2.55 -5.32 9.65
CA ASP A 10 2.85 -3.96 9.19
C ASP A 10 1.58 -3.13 8.91
N LEU A 11 0.41 -3.73 9.14
CA LEU A 11 -0.91 -3.20 8.81
C LEU A 11 -1.18 -1.83 9.46
N GLN A 12 -0.72 -1.63 10.69
CA GLN A 12 -0.82 -0.33 11.38
C GLN A 12 0.01 0.75 10.68
N THR A 13 1.20 0.40 10.17
CA THR A 13 2.02 1.34 9.41
C THR A 13 1.39 1.65 8.05
N LEU A 14 0.82 0.64 7.39
CA LEU A 14 0.11 0.82 6.12
C LEU A 14 -1.12 1.71 6.28
N ARG A 15 -1.89 1.57 7.36
CA ARG A 15 -3.01 2.47 7.67
C ARG A 15 -2.57 3.91 7.88
N ALA A 16 -1.53 4.12 8.68
CA ALA A 16 -1.01 5.47 8.90
C ALA A 16 -0.44 6.08 7.62
N ALA A 17 0.15 5.27 6.73
CA ALA A 17 0.57 5.74 5.41
C ALA A 17 -0.62 6.10 4.50
N ALA A 18 -1.63 5.24 4.43
CA ALA A 18 -2.84 5.46 3.66
C ALA A 18 -3.61 6.71 4.11
N ASN A 19 -3.62 7.00 5.41
CA ASN A 19 -4.23 8.20 6.01
C ASN A 19 -3.37 9.47 5.86
N LYS A 20 -2.25 9.41 5.12
CA LYS A 20 -1.30 10.52 4.94
C LYS A 20 -0.66 11.02 6.25
N GLU A 21 -0.66 10.20 7.30
CA GLU A 21 -0.02 10.51 8.59
C GLU A 21 1.50 10.28 8.55
N LEU A 22 1.96 9.40 7.65
CA LEU A 22 3.38 9.12 7.45
C LEU A 22 3.70 8.78 6.00
N PHE A 23 4.93 9.07 5.59
CA PHE A 23 5.45 8.67 4.28
C PHE A 23 6.04 7.26 4.35
N LEU A 24 5.40 6.28 3.68
CA LEU A 24 5.79 4.87 3.75
C LEU A 24 7.19 4.60 3.19
N ASP A 25 7.53 5.27 2.11
CA ASP A 25 8.82 5.23 1.42
C ASP A 25 9.96 5.83 2.26
N VAL A 26 9.69 6.92 3.00
CA VAL A 26 10.67 7.56 3.88
C VAL A 26 10.87 6.75 5.16
N LYS A 27 9.78 6.35 5.81
CA LYS A 27 9.83 5.67 7.12
C LYS A 27 10.24 4.22 6.98
N ASN A 28 9.66 3.50 6.02
CA ASN A 28 9.87 2.08 5.79
C ASN A 28 10.10 1.76 4.29
N PRO A 29 11.25 2.16 3.70
CA PRO A 29 11.54 1.97 2.28
C PRO A 29 11.52 0.49 1.85
N LYS A 30 11.85 -0.44 2.75
CA LYS A 30 11.77 -1.89 2.49
C LYS A 30 10.32 -2.38 2.39
N LEU A 31 9.42 -1.82 3.19
CA LEU A 31 8.00 -2.17 3.17
C LEU A 31 7.35 -1.61 1.91
N TYR A 32 7.63 -0.35 1.58
CA TYR A 32 7.17 0.29 0.34
C TYR A 32 7.47 -0.57 -0.90
N LYS A 33 8.72 -1.02 -1.07
CA LYS A 33 9.12 -1.91 -2.19
C LYS A 33 8.35 -3.23 -2.21
N LYS A 34 8.01 -3.80 -1.05
CA LYS A 34 7.23 -5.05 -0.96
C LYS A 34 5.77 -4.84 -1.33
N VAL A 35 5.17 -3.75 -0.86
CA VAL A 35 3.76 -3.39 -1.09
C VAL A 35 3.55 -3.07 -2.56
N ARG A 36 4.41 -2.23 -3.16
CA ARG A 36 4.41 -1.95 -4.60
C ARG A 36 4.45 -3.25 -5.42
N LYS A 37 5.42 -4.13 -5.14
CA LYS A 37 5.56 -5.41 -5.83
C LYS A 37 4.36 -6.35 -5.62
N TYR A 38 3.67 -6.24 -4.48
CA TYR A 38 2.43 -6.99 -4.24
C TYR A 38 1.31 -6.47 -5.13
N TYR A 39 1.11 -5.15 -5.23
CA TYR A 39 0.09 -4.57 -6.10
C TYR A 39 0.39 -4.79 -7.60
N GLU A 40 1.64 -4.69 -8.02
CA GLU A 40 2.08 -5.04 -9.38
C GLU A 40 1.75 -6.49 -9.74
N ARG A 41 1.95 -7.43 -8.82
CA ARG A 41 1.84 -8.87 -9.11
C ARG A 41 0.48 -9.48 -8.82
N GLU A 42 -0.15 -9.10 -7.72
CA GLU A 42 -1.38 -9.76 -7.25
C GLU A 42 -2.64 -8.97 -7.59
N GLN A 43 -2.54 -7.64 -7.68
CA GLN A 43 -3.66 -6.80 -8.10
C GLN A 43 -3.52 -6.33 -9.56
N SER A 44 -2.42 -6.69 -10.24
CA SER A 44 -2.11 -6.28 -11.62
C SER A 44 -2.21 -4.78 -11.84
N ILE A 45 -1.82 -3.97 -10.84
CA ILE A 45 -1.79 -2.52 -10.97
C ILE A 45 -0.63 -2.14 -11.87
N GLN A 46 -0.95 -1.38 -12.91
CA GLN A 46 0.01 -0.84 -13.84
C GLN A 46 0.49 0.51 -13.32
N PHE A 47 1.69 0.51 -12.76
CA PHE A 47 2.38 1.75 -12.38
C PHE A 47 2.86 2.47 -13.63
N THR A 48 2.79 3.79 -13.60
CA THR A 48 3.15 4.70 -14.68
C THR A 48 4.66 4.79 -14.88
N GLY A 49 5.44 4.49 -13.83
CA GLY A 49 6.89 4.62 -13.79
C GLY A 49 7.35 5.96 -13.22
N GLU A 50 6.44 6.92 -13.05
CA GLU A 50 6.72 8.19 -12.39
C GLU A 50 6.64 8.02 -10.86
N PRO A 51 7.70 8.33 -10.10
CA PRO A 51 7.75 8.02 -8.67
C PRO A 51 6.65 8.67 -7.82
N LEU A 52 6.22 9.88 -8.18
CA LEU A 52 5.19 10.64 -7.45
C LEU A 52 3.80 10.09 -7.73
N GLU A 53 3.46 9.90 -9.01
CA GLU A 53 2.17 9.35 -9.40
C GLU A 53 2.02 7.90 -8.94
N ASP A 54 3.07 7.09 -9.07
CA ASP A 54 3.07 5.71 -8.58
C ASP A 54 2.82 5.64 -7.07
N TYR A 55 3.32 6.62 -6.32
CA TYR A 55 3.11 6.69 -4.88
C TYR A 55 1.66 7.01 -4.54
N ASP A 56 1.08 8.02 -5.19
CA ASP A 56 -0.30 8.43 -4.96
C ASP A 56 -1.26 7.28 -5.31
N ILE A 57 -1.07 6.64 -6.47
CA ILE A 57 -1.82 5.45 -6.89
C ILE A 57 -1.70 4.35 -5.84
N LEU A 58 -0.48 4.07 -5.35
CA LEU A 58 -0.26 3.04 -4.33
C LEU A 58 -1.02 3.34 -3.04
N MET A 59 -1.04 4.59 -2.59
CA MET A 59 -1.73 4.98 -1.36
C MET A 59 -3.24 4.90 -1.49
N ASP A 60 -3.79 5.29 -2.64
CA ASP A 60 -5.24 5.24 -2.90
C ASP A 60 -5.74 3.79 -2.89
N VAL A 61 -5.08 2.89 -3.62
CA VAL A 61 -5.48 1.47 -3.63
C VAL A 61 -5.23 0.78 -2.29
N LEU A 62 -4.20 1.21 -1.55
CA LEU A 62 -3.94 0.75 -0.20
C LEU A 62 -5.08 1.13 0.74
N LEU A 63 -5.56 2.38 0.66
CA LEU A 63 -6.68 2.87 1.45
C LEU A 63 -7.96 2.09 1.11
N GLU A 64 -8.25 1.89 -0.17
CA GLU A 64 -9.42 1.14 -0.63
C GLU A 64 -9.43 -0.30 -0.12
N ASP A 65 -8.29 -1.01 -0.24
CA ASP A 65 -8.14 -2.39 0.26
C ASP A 65 -8.30 -2.45 1.79
N LEU A 66 -7.79 -1.44 2.51
CA LEU A 66 -7.90 -1.36 3.96
C LEU A 66 -9.35 -1.09 4.42
N GLN A 67 -10.06 -0.21 3.71
CA GLN A 67 -11.47 0.10 3.98
C GLN A 67 -12.38 -1.08 3.64
N SER A 68 -12.15 -1.77 2.52
CA SER A 68 -12.93 -2.95 2.10
C SER A 68 -12.95 -4.06 3.16
N VAL A 69 -11.90 -4.15 3.99
CA VAL A 69 -11.84 -5.10 5.11
C VAL A 69 -12.57 -4.59 6.36
N GLU A 70 -12.68 -3.28 6.58
CA GLU A 70 -13.39 -2.71 7.74
C GLU A 70 -14.92 -2.73 7.59
N VAL A 71 -15.45 -2.88 6.38
CA VAL A 71 -16.91 -2.92 6.12
C VAL A 71 -17.48 -4.35 6.24
N LYS A 72 -16.80 -5.29 6.89
CA LYS A 72 -17.27 -6.67 7.08
C LYS A 72 -17.38 -7.10 8.54
#